data_AF-A0A3M2Y1F3-F1
#
_entry.id   AF-A0A3M2Y1F3-F1
#
_cell.length_a   1.000
_cell.length_b   1.000
_cell.length_c   1.000
_cell.angle_alpha   90.00
_cell.angle_beta   90.00
_cell.angle_gamma   90.00
#
_symmetry.space_group_name_H-M   'P 1'
#
loop_
_entity.id
_entity.type
_entity.pdbx_description
1 polymer ?
#
loop_
_entity_poly.entity_id
_entity_poly.type
_entity_poly.pdbx_seq_one_letter_code
_entity_poly.pdbx_strand_id
1 'polypeptide(L)'
;YWIAFTLLLVLGLHMIYNGLKHDHEEEQEKPGSHSFWILAVTAFATSIDALAVGVGLAFVDVNIMVAALAIGLATTVMVTIGVMLGRVLGTMVGKRAEIVGGIVLIVVGTTILYEHLTAAA
;
A
#
# COMPACT_ATOMS: atom_id res chain seq x y z
N TYR A 1 3.18 -4.00 -16.89
CA TYR A 1 1.77 -4.08 -16.44
C TYR A 1 1.40 -5.46 -15.91
N TRP A 2 1.71 -6.55 -16.64
CA TRP A 2 1.50 -7.92 -16.16
C TRP A 2 2.17 -8.22 -14.80
N ILE A 3 3.37 -7.66 -14.56
CA ILE A 3 4.08 -7.81 -13.27
C ILE A 3 3.30 -7.17 -12.11
N ALA A 4 2.76 -5.95 -12.29
CA ALA A 4 1.99 -5.25 -11.25
C ALA A 4 0.67 -5.98 -10.94
N PHE A 5 -0.04 -6.44 -11.98
CA PHE A 5 -1.23 -7.27 -11.82
C PHE A 5 -0.93 -8.55 -11.02
N THR A 6 0.11 -9.28 -11.43
CA THR A 6 0.48 -10.54 -10.79
C THR A 6 0.90 -10.32 -9.34
N LEU A 7 1.66 -9.25 -9.05
CA LEU A 7 2.05 -8.87 -7.68
C LEU A 7 0.84 -8.55 -6.80
N LEU A 8 -0.08 -7.70 -7.29
CA LEU A 8 -1.29 -7.31 -6.55
C LEU A 8 -2.22 -8.50 -6.30
N LEU A 9 -2.35 -9.39 -7.29
CA LEU A 9 -3.17 -10.59 -7.19
C LEU A 9 -2.57 -11.58 -6.18
N VAL A 10 -1.27 -11.84 -6.26
CA VAL A 10 -0.58 -12.75 -5.32
C VAL A 10 -0.62 -12.18 -3.89
N LEU A 11 -0.31 -10.90 -3.71
CA LEU A 11 -0.35 -10.26 -2.40
C LEU A 11 -1.77 -10.22 -1.83
N GLY A 12 -2.77 -9.87 -2.65
CA GLY A 12 -4.17 -9.84 -2.24
C GLY A 12 -4.71 -11.21 -1.83
N LEU A 13 -4.38 -12.26 -2.60
CA LEU A 13 -4.69 -13.64 -2.22
C LEU A 13 -3.98 -14.07 -0.94
N HIS A 14 -2.72 -13.71 -0.76
CA HIS A 14 -1.96 -14.00 0.45
C HIS A 14 -2.61 -13.36 1.68
N MET A 15 -3.01 -12.08 1.60
CA MET A 15 -3.72 -11.38 2.68
C MET A 15 -5.08 -12.02 3.01
N ILE A 16 -5.85 -12.43 2.01
CA ILE A 16 -7.12 -13.14 2.22
C ILE A 16 -6.86 -14.50 2.90
N TYR A 17 -5.87 -15.26 2.41
CA TYR A 17 -5.50 -16.55 3.00
C TYR A 17 -5.10 -16.41 4.47
N ASN A 18 -4.24 -15.44 4.78
CA ASN A 18 -3.82 -15.14 6.15
C ASN A 18 -4.99 -14.71 7.04
N GLY A 19 -5.88 -13.87 6.50
CA GLY A 19 -7.09 -13.42 7.19
C GLY A 19 -8.11 -14.53 7.44
N LEU A 20 -8.17 -15.59 6.63
CA LEU A 20 -9.04 -16.75 6.88
C LEU A 20 -8.40 -17.80 7.80
N LYS A 21 -7.07 -17.99 7.73
CA LYS A 21 -6.34 -19.02 8.50
C LYS A 21 -6.11 -18.67 9.98
N HIS A 22 -6.29 -17.40 10.37
CA HIS A 22 -6.27 -16.95 11.77
C HIS A 22 -7.47 -17.49 12.58
N ASP A 23 -7.42 -18.77 12.95
CA ASP A 23 -8.22 -19.38 14.02
C ASP A 23 -7.35 -20.12 15.06
N HIS A 24 -6.05 -20.36 14.82
CA HIS A 24 -5.22 -21.14 15.76
C HIS A 24 -3.74 -20.73 15.95
N GLU A 25 -3.25 -19.66 15.32
CA GLU A 25 -1.84 -19.28 15.44
C GLU A 25 -1.75 -17.83 15.93
N GLU A 26 -1.79 -17.64 17.24
CA GLU A 26 -1.14 -16.48 17.89
C GLU A 26 0.39 -16.64 17.73
N GLU A 27 0.88 -16.56 16.51
CA GLU A 27 2.22 -16.02 16.29
C GLU A 27 2.03 -14.65 15.68
N GLN A 28 1.67 -13.72 16.57
CA GLN A 28 2.36 -12.44 16.53
C GLN A 28 3.84 -12.79 16.38
N GLU A 29 4.40 -12.59 15.20
CA GLU A 29 5.83 -12.38 15.06
C GLU A 29 6.15 -11.22 15.99
N LYS A 30 6.50 -11.58 17.22
CA LYS A 30 7.01 -10.71 18.25
C LYS A 30 8.11 -9.92 17.55
N PRO A 31 8.04 -8.57 17.47
CA PRO A 31 9.02 -7.77 16.75
C PRO A 31 10.33 -7.74 17.56
N GLY A 32 10.96 -8.89 17.70
CA GLY A 32 12.28 -9.08 18.25
C GLY A 32 13.28 -8.96 17.12
N SER A 33 14.08 -7.89 17.16
CA SER A 33 15.28 -7.65 16.33
C SER A 33 15.12 -7.37 14.83
N HIS A 34 14.12 -7.88 14.10
CA HIS A 34 14.00 -7.65 12.65
C HIS A 34 13.12 -6.46 12.23
N SER A 35 12.39 -5.87 13.18
CA SER A 35 11.46 -4.76 12.95
C SER A 35 12.15 -3.53 12.34
N PHE A 36 13.36 -3.17 12.80
CA PHE A 36 14.08 -2.03 12.24
C PHE A 36 14.40 -2.21 10.75
N TRP A 37 14.82 -3.41 10.34
CA TRP A 37 15.15 -3.70 8.94
C TRP A 37 13.90 -3.68 8.05
N ILE A 38 12.79 -4.25 8.52
CA ILE A 38 11.51 -4.24 7.80
C ILE A 38 10.96 -2.81 7.67
N LEU A 39 11.01 -2.03 8.75
CA LEU A 39 10.61 -0.62 8.74
C LEU A 39 11.49 0.20 7.80
N ALA A 40 12.81 -0.01 7.83
CA ALA A 40 13.76 0.67 6.94
C ALA A 40 13.50 0.32 5.47
N VAL A 41 13.30 -0.96 5.14
CA VAL A 41 12.98 -1.40 3.77
C VAL A 41 11.65 -0.84 3.31
N THR A 42 10.62 -0.90 4.16
CA THR A 42 9.29 -0.37 3.83
C THR A 42 9.34 1.15 3.62
N ALA A 43 10.05 1.88 4.48
CA ALA A 43 10.25 3.32 4.35
C ALA A 43 11.02 3.67 3.07
N PHE A 44 12.05 2.90 2.73
CA PHE A 44 12.84 3.08 1.52
C PHE A 44 12.02 2.79 0.25
N ALA A 45 11.27 1.68 0.22
CA ALA A 45 10.38 1.33 -0.88
C ALA A 45 9.30 2.40 -1.11
N THR A 46 8.71 2.91 -0.02
CA THR A 46 7.71 3.99 -0.07
C THR A 46 8.33 5.31 -0.55
N SER A 47 9.58 5.58 -0.20
CA SER A 47 10.31 6.78 -0.65
C SER A 47 10.62 6.76 -2.15
N ILE A 48 10.97 5.60 -2.71
CA ILE A 48 11.19 5.44 -4.16
C ILE A 48 9.87 5.66 -4.93
N ASP A 49 8.77 5.13 -4.41
CA ASP A 49 7.44 5.33 -5.00
C ASP A 49 7.05 6.82 -5.04
N ALA A 50 7.23 7.54 -3.93
CA ALA A 50 6.99 8.98 -3.87
C ALA A 50 7.94 9.79 -4.80
N LEU A 51 9.20 9.36 -4.94
CA LEU A 51 10.16 9.98 -5.86
C LEU A 51 9.71 9.83 -7.31
N ALA A 52 9.22 8.66 -7.72
CA ALA A 52 8.76 8.42 -9.09
C ALA A 52 7.63 9.38 -9.48
N VAL A 53 6.65 9.59 -8.59
CA VAL A 53 5.58 10.57 -8.79
C VAL A 53 6.14 12.01 -8.78
N GLY A 54 7.07 12.32 -7.88
CA GLY A 54 7.70 13.65 -7.79
C GLY A 54 8.50 14.04 -9.04
N VAL A 55 9.27 13.11 -9.60
CA VAL A 55 9.98 13.30 -10.87
C VAL A 55 9.00 13.45 -12.03
N GLY A 56 7.91 12.66 -12.05
CA GLY A 56 6.84 12.80 -13.04
C GLY A 56 6.21 14.20 -13.08
N LEU A 57 6.00 14.80 -11.90
CA LEU A 57 5.45 16.15 -11.79
C LEU A 57 6.44 17.26 -12.18
N ALA A 58 7.75 17.01 -12.07
CA ALA A 58 8.78 17.97 -12.53
C ALA A 58 8.79 18.13 -14.07
N PHE A 59 8.23 17.18 -14.81
CA PHE A 59 8.01 17.28 -16.26
C PHE A 59 6.69 17.96 -16.63
N VAL A 60 5.83 18.26 -15.65
CA VAL A 60 4.62 19.08 -15.84
C VAL A 60 5.01 20.53 -15.52
N ASP A 61 4.55 21.48 -16.32
CA ASP A 61 4.87 22.93 -16.24
C ASP A 61 4.22 23.59 -14.99
N VAL A 62 4.49 23.07 -13.80
CA VAL A 62 3.93 23.49 -12.51
C VAL A 62 5.05 23.93 -11.59
N ASN A 63 4.77 24.93 -10.76
CA ASN A 63 5.76 25.43 -9.81
C ASN A 63 6.13 24.35 -8.79
N ILE A 64 7.39 23.87 -8.87
CA ILE A 64 7.94 22.79 -8.04
C ILE A 64 7.76 23.07 -6.54
N MET A 65 7.87 24.34 -6.12
CA MET A 65 7.71 24.73 -4.71
C MET A 65 6.28 24.49 -4.22
N VAL A 66 5.29 24.81 -5.05
CA VAL A 66 3.86 24.61 -4.73
C VAL A 66 3.51 23.12 -4.73
N ALA A 67 4.02 22.36 -5.71
CA ALA A 67 3.82 20.92 -5.78
C ALA A 67 4.45 20.20 -4.57
N ALA A 68 5.69 20.55 -4.20
CA ALA A 68 6.38 19.96 -3.05
C ALA A 68 5.65 20.26 -1.73
N LEU A 69 5.20 21.50 -1.51
CA LEU A 69 4.41 21.86 -0.33
C LEU A 69 3.07 21.12 -0.28
N ALA A 70 2.36 21.03 -1.40
CA ALA A 70 1.08 20.35 -1.47
C ALA A 70 1.21 18.84 -1.17
N ILE A 71 2.19 18.17 -1.78
CA ILE A 71 2.45 16.74 -1.55
C ILE A 71 2.91 16.49 -0.12
N GLY A 72 3.84 17.30 0.40
CA GLY A 72 4.33 17.18 1.77
C GLY A 72 3.20 17.32 2.79
N LEU A 73 2.34 18.33 2.62
CA LEU A 73 1.20 18.56 3.51
C LEU A 73 0.15 17.45 3.38
N ALA A 74 -0.22 17.05 2.16
CA ALA A 74 -1.15 15.96 1.92
C ALA A 74 -0.65 14.63 2.52
N THR A 75 0.64 14.30 2.31
CA THR A 75 1.27 13.08 2.84
C THR A 75 1.30 13.10 4.37
N THR A 76 1.67 14.24 4.97
CA THR A 76 1.69 14.38 6.44
C THR A 76 0.31 14.16 7.03
N VAL A 77 -0.72 14.77 6.45
CA VAL A 77 -2.12 14.60 6.89
C VAL A 77 -2.57 13.16 6.70
N MET A 78 -2.33 12.58 5.53
CA MET A 78 -2.77 11.22 5.19
C MET A 78 -2.09 10.17 6.06
N VAL A 79 -0.77 10.26 6.29
CA VAL A 79 -0.03 9.35 7.19
C VAL A 79 -0.51 9.50 8.63
N THR A 80 -0.71 10.73 9.12
CA THR A 80 -1.20 10.95 10.48
C THR A 80 -2.56 10.30 10.69
N ILE A 81 -3.50 10.54 9.78
CA ILE A 81 -4.84 9.93 9.81
C ILE A 81 -4.73 8.40 9.66
N GLY A 82 -3.91 7.91 8.75
CA GLY A 82 -3.72 6.49 8.49
C GLY A 82 -3.18 5.73 9.70
N VAL A 83 -2.22 6.30 10.43
CA VAL A 83 -1.69 5.69 11.67
C VAL A 83 -2.75 5.68 12.78
N MET A 84 -3.50 6.77 12.94
CA MET A 84 -4.58 6.84 13.93
C MET A 84 -5.70 5.83 13.62
N LEU A 85 -6.18 5.80 12.37
CA LEU A 85 -7.21 4.86 11.93
C LEU A 85 -6.70 3.42 11.95
N GLY A 86 -5.47 3.17 11.54
CA GLY A 86 -4.86 1.83 11.56
C GLY A 86 -4.79 1.25 12.97
N ARG A 87 -4.50 2.06 13.97
CA ARG A 87 -4.51 1.62 15.38
C ARG A 87 -5.90 1.25 15.89
N VAL A 88 -6.94 1.98 15.46
CA VAL A 88 -8.35 1.71 15.87
C VAL A 88 -8.96 0.55 15.09
N LEU A 89 -8.73 0.49 13.78
CA LEU A 89 -9.20 -0.59 12.92
C LEU A 89 -8.46 -1.90 13.21
N GLY A 90 -7.18 -1.84 13.58
CA GLY A 90 -6.39 -3.00 13.98
C GLY A 90 -6.92 -3.70 15.23
N THR A 91 -7.37 -2.95 16.24
CA THR A 91 -7.87 -3.52 17.50
C THR A 91 -9.29 -4.08 17.42
N MET A 92 -10.14 -3.53 16.55
CA MET A 92 -11.56 -3.91 16.46
C MET A 92 -11.87 -4.83 15.26
N VAL A 93 -11.08 -4.76 14.18
CA VAL A 93 -11.42 -5.32 12.87
C VAL A 93 -10.26 -6.08 12.22
N GLY A 94 -9.11 -6.27 12.90
CA GLY A 94 -7.87 -6.82 12.33
C GLY A 94 -8.03 -7.93 11.27
N LYS A 95 -8.72 -9.03 11.61
CA LYS A 95 -9.00 -10.16 10.69
C LYS A 95 -9.81 -9.73 9.45
N ARG A 96 -10.84 -8.91 9.64
CA ARG A 96 -11.68 -8.41 8.53
C ARG A 96 -10.95 -7.34 7.71
N ALA A 97 -10.11 -6.53 8.35
CA ALA A 97 -9.31 -5.50 7.68
C ALA A 97 -8.30 -6.12 6.70
N GLU A 98 -7.68 -7.24 7.07
CA GLU A 98 -6.76 -7.98 6.20
C GLU A 98 -7.48 -8.57 4.97
N ILE A 99 -8.64 -9.19 5.18
CA ILE A 99 -9.47 -9.73 4.08
C ILE A 99 -9.96 -8.61 3.16
N VAL A 100 -10.49 -7.52 3.71
CA VAL A 100 -10.97 -6.36 2.93
C VAL A 100 -9.81 -5.73 2.15
N GLY A 101 -8.64 -5.58 2.77
CA GLY A 101 -7.44 -5.09 2.09
C GLY A 101 -7.05 -5.97 0.90
N GLY A 102 -7.04 -7.30 1.09
CA GLY A 102 -6.75 -8.24 0.01
C GLY A 102 -7.77 -8.18 -1.14
N ILE A 103 -9.06 -8.04 -0.83
CA ILE A 103 -10.11 -7.86 -1.85
C ILE A 103 -9.88 -6.57 -2.65
N VAL A 104 -9.59 -5.46 -1.97
CA VAL A 104 -9.30 -4.17 -2.62
C VAL A 104 -8.08 -4.29 -3.55
N LEU A 105 -7.01 -4.98 -3.13
CA LEU A 105 -5.83 -5.21 -3.97
C LEU A 105 -6.15 -6.02 -5.23
N ILE A 106 -6.97 -7.07 -5.11
CA ILE A 106 -7.40 -7.88 -6.27
C ILE A 106 -8.23 -7.04 -7.23
N VAL A 107 -9.15 -6.21 -6.71
CA VAL A 107 -9.98 -5.31 -7.54
C VAL A 107 -9.09 -4.32 -8.30
N VAL A 108 -8.19 -3.62 -7.60
CA VAL A 108 -7.27 -2.65 -8.22
C VAL A 108 -6.34 -3.30 -9.24
N GLY A 109 -5.79 -4.49 -8.93
CA GLY A 109 -4.99 -5.24 -9.89
C GLY A 109 -5.79 -5.56 -11.15
N THR A 110 -7.02 -6.05 -10.98
CA THR A 110 -7.91 -6.41 -12.08
C THR A 110 -8.27 -5.18 -12.93
N THR A 111 -8.59 -4.02 -12.32
CA THR A 111 -8.89 -2.80 -13.08
C THR A 111 -7.72 -2.34 -13.94
N ILE A 112 -6.48 -2.40 -13.42
CA ILE A 112 -5.26 -2.07 -14.18
C ILE A 112 -5.10 -3.00 -15.40
N LEU A 113 -5.38 -4.29 -15.23
CA LEU A 113 -5.32 -5.25 -16.33
C LEU A 113 -6.37 -4.94 -17.40
N TYR A 114 -7.61 -4.62 -16.99
CA TYR A 114 -8.70 -4.28 -17.89
C TYR A 114 -8.40 -3.00 -18.67
N GLU A 115 -8.02 -1.91 -18.00
CA GLU A 115 -7.67 -0.64 -18.66
C GLU A 115 -6.58 -0.81 -19.71
N HIS A 116 -5.58 -1.65 -19.45
CA HIS A 116 -4.52 -1.87 -20.43
C HIS A 116 -4.93 -2.78 -21.58
N LEU A 117 -5.79 -3.78 -21.35
CA LEU A 117 -6.28 -4.63 -22.43
C LEU A 117 -7.24 -3.87 -23.35
N THR A 118 -8.06 -2.96 -22.81
CA THR A 118 -8.97 -2.11 -23.60
C THR A 118 -8.29 -0.89 -24.21
N ALA A 119 -7.25 -0.32 -23.58
CA ALA A 119 -6.45 0.75 -24.19
C ALA A 119 -5.49 0.25 -25.30
N ALA A 120 -5.25 -1.06 -25.37
CA ALA A 120 -4.46 -1.71 -26.42
C ALA A 120 -5.30 -2.29 -27.58
N ALA A 121 -6.63 -2.17 -27.51
CA ALA A 121 -7.59 -2.61 -28.54
C ALA A 121 -8.17 -1.41 -29.31
#